data_AF-A0A382ZTW6-F1
#
_entry.id   AF-A0A382ZTW6-F1
#
_cell.length_a   1.000
_cell.length_b   1.000
_cell.length_c   1.000
_cell.angle_alpha   90.00
_cell.angle_beta   90.00
_cell.angle_gamma   90.00
#
_symmetry.space_group_name_H-M   'P 1'
#
loop_
_entity.id
_entity.type
_entity.pdbx_description
1 polymer ?
#
loop_
_entity_poly.entity_id
_entity_poly.type
_entity_poly.pdbx_seq_one_letter_code
_entity_poly.pdbx_strand_id
1 'polypeptide(L)' 'YRKQYGLPEHPLEVQGYRSIGCEPCTRKLFDQDLERNSRWSGLNKTECGLNTTLVGNNSI' A
#
# COMPACT_ATOMS: atom_id res chain seq x y z
N TYR A 1 -5.23 -8.89 -16.11
CA TYR A 1 -6.13 -7.78 -16.47
C TYR A 1 -5.40 -6.60 -17.09
N ARG A 2 -4.53 -5.87 -16.36
CA ARG A 2 -3.79 -4.69 -16.87
C ARG A 2 -3.16 -4.90 -18.26
N LYS A 3 -2.38 -5.98 -18.43
CA LYS A 3 -1.74 -6.35 -19.70
C LYS A 3 -2.74 -6.67 -20.82
N GLN A 4 -3.85 -7.31 -20.49
CA GLN A 4 -4.87 -7.72 -21.46
C GLN A 4 -5.60 -6.52 -22.07
N TYR A 5 -5.77 -5.45 -21.31
CA TYR A 5 -6.50 -4.24 -21.73
C TYR A 5 -5.58 -3.03 -21.98
N GLY A 6 -4.26 -3.22 -21.98
CA GLY A 6 -3.30 -2.14 -22.26
C GLY A 6 -3.38 -0.96 -21.28
N LEU A 7 -3.75 -1.20 -20.02
CA LEU A 7 -3.85 -0.13 -19.02
C LEU A 7 -2.45 0.34 -18.59
N PRO A 8 -2.26 1.66 -18.39
CA PRO A 8 -0.96 2.21 -18.00
C PRO A 8 -0.54 1.71 -16.62
N GLU A 9 0.77 1.54 -16.45
CA GLU A 9 1.38 1.21 -15.15
C GLU A 9 1.67 2.48 -14.35
N HIS A 10 1.75 2.35 -13.02
CA HIS A 10 2.14 3.48 -12.20
C HIS A 10 3.66 3.77 -12.40
N PRO A 11 4.09 5.03 -12.59
CA PRO A 11 5.50 5.36 -12.85
C PRO A 11 6.50 4.92 -11.76
N LEU A 12 6.01 4.66 -10.55
CA LEU A 12 6.84 4.16 -9.45
C LEU A 12 7.03 2.64 -9.46
N GLU A 13 6.22 1.88 -10.21
CA GLU A 13 6.41 0.43 -10.37
C GLU A 13 7.80 0.14 -10.96
N VAL A 14 8.19 0.89 -12.00
CA VAL A 14 9.52 0.76 -12.64
C VAL A 14 10.69 1.18 -11.73
N GLN A 15 10.41 1.93 -10.67
CA GLN A 15 11.42 2.36 -9.69
C GLN A 15 11.59 1.37 -8.53
N GLY A 16 10.81 0.26 -8.52
CA GLY A 16 10.87 -0.79 -7.50
C GLY A 16 9.81 -0.67 -6.39
N TYR A 17 8.81 0.21 -6.54
CA TYR A 17 7.70 0.31 -5.59
C TYR A 17 6.59 -0.67 -5.98
N ARG A 18 6.46 -1.80 -5.26
CA ARG A 18 5.37 -2.77 -5.51
C ARG A 18 4.08 -2.48 -4.75
N SER A 19 4.14 -1.78 -3.61
CA SER A 19 2.95 -1.30 -2.89
C SER A 19 3.06 0.19 -2.61
N ILE A 20 2.17 0.99 -3.21
CA ILE A 20 2.24 2.45 -3.26
C ILE A 20 1.12 3.09 -2.43
N GLY A 21 1.49 3.97 -1.50
CA GLY A 21 0.58 4.73 -0.64
C GLY A 21 0.95 6.20 -0.53
N CYS A 22 0.69 6.79 0.64
CA CYS A 22 1.19 8.12 0.96
C CYS A 22 2.73 8.10 1.00
N GLU A 23 3.34 9.16 0.49
CA GLU A 23 4.79 9.34 0.40
C GLU A 23 5.55 9.05 1.72
N PRO A 24 5.14 9.54 2.92
CA PRO A 24 5.98 9.40 4.12
C PRO A 24 6.05 7.97 4.67
N CYS A 25 5.14 7.10 4.24
CA CYS A 25 5.00 5.74 4.76
C CYS A 25 5.09 4.66 3.67
N THR A 26 5.68 4.99 2.52
CA THR A 26 5.90 4.08 1.39
C THR A 26 7.39 4.04 1.03
N ARG A 27 7.98 2.83 0.94
CA ARG A 27 9.41 2.65 0.61
C ARG A 27 9.58 1.64 -0.53
N LYS A 28 10.77 1.59 -1.13
CA LYS A 28 11.11 0.51 -2.07
C LYS A 28 11.22 -0.81 -1.32
N LEU A 29 10.84 -1.92 -1.96
CA LEU A 29 11.12 -3.24 -1.40
C LEU A 29 12.55 -3.65 -1.73
N PHE A 30 13.24 -4.15 -0.72
CA PHE A 30 14.54 -4.80 -0.88
C PHE A 30 14.39 -6.31 -1.13
N ASP A 31 13.34 -6.93 -0.56
CA ASP A 31 13.02 -8.35 -0.73
C ASP A 31 11.68 -8.54 -1.45
N GLN A 32 11.64 -9.49 -2.39
CA GLN A 32 10.48 -9.72 -3.25
C GLN A 32 9.31 -10.41 -2.53
N ASP A 33 9.57 -11.07 -1.40
CA ASP A 33 8.59 -11.89 -0.68
C ASP A 33 7.67 -11.10 0.27
N LEU A 34 7.91 -9.81 0.44
CA LEU A 34 7.17 -8.96 1.39
C LEU A 34 6.40 -7.83 0.71
N GLU A 35 5.54 -8.18 -0.25
CA GLU A 35 4.89 -7.26 -1.20
C GLU A 35 4.26 -6.00 -0.58
N ARG A 36 3.73 -6.08 0.65
CA ARG A 36 3.11 -4.95 1.35
C ARG A 36 3.95 -4.33 2.47
N ASN A 37 5.09 -4.90 2.83
CA ASN A 37 5.93 -4.39 3.92
C ASN A 37 6.68 -3.10 3.56
N SER A 38 6.64 -2.68 2.29
CA SER A 38 7.03 -1.31 1.93
C SER A 38 6.16 -0.23 2.56
N ARG A 39 4.96 -0.58 3.03
CA ARG A 39 4.02 0.33 3.68
C ARG A 39 4.29 0.36 5.19
N TRP A 40 3.86 1.44 5.85
CA TRP A 40 3.95 1.62 7.32
C TRP A 40 5.37 1.67 7.88
N SER A 41 6.34 1.93 7.04
CA SER A 41 7.72 1.86 7.46
C SER A 41 8.01 3.00 8.46
N GLY A 42 8.56 2.69 9.64
CA GLY A 42 8.66 3.62 10.78
C GLY A 42 7.39 3.78 11.62
N LEU A 43 6.33 3.01 11.35
CA LEU A 43 5.09 2.97 12.12
C LEU A 43 4.88 1.56 12.70
N ASN A 44 4.35 1.47 13.92
CA ASN A 44 3.88 0.19 14.47
C ASN A 44 2.46 -0.10 13.97
N LYS A 45 2.32 -0.35 12.66
CA LYS A 45 1.03 -0.64 12.00
C LYS A 45 1.19 -1.74 10.97
N THR A 46 0.15 -2.56 10.84
CA THR A 46 0.06 -3.65 9.85
C THR A 46 -1.08 -3.44 8.85
N GLU A 47 -2.06 -2.57 9.15
CA GLU A 47 -3.14 -2.22 8.24
C GLU A 47 -3.55 -0.75 8.33
N CYS A 48 -4.20 -0.25 7.29
CA CYS A 48 -4.78 1.09 7.26
C CYS A 48 -6.26 1.07 7.65
N GLY A 49 -6.81 2.24 8.00
CA GLY A 49 -8.23 2.39 8.40
C GLY A 49 -9.26 2.14 7.28
N LEU A 50 -8.82 1.90 6.04
CA LEU A 50 -9.73 1.53 4.94
C LEU A 50 -10.27 0.10 5.11
N ASN A 51 -9.50 -0.77 5.77
CA ASN A 51 -9.82 -2.18 5.95
C ASN A 51 -10.26 -2.51 7.38
N THR A 52 -10.57 -1.49 8.18
CA THR A 52 -11.14 -1.68 9.52
C THR A 52 -12.65 -1.61 9.44
N THR A 53 -13.34 -2.48 10.16
CA THR A 53 -14.76 -2.27 10.45
C THR A 53 -14.88 -0.90 11.11
N LEU A 54 -15.62 0.02 10.48
CA LEU A 54 -15.92 1.30 11.11
C LEU A 54 -16.64 1.00 12.41
N VAL A 55 -16.08 1.43 13.55
CA VAL A 55 -16.85 1.47 14.79
C VAL A 55 -17.93 2.52 14.53
N GLY A 56 -19.12 2.04 14.16
CA GLY A 56 -20.30 2.89 14.00
C GLY A 56 -20.50 3.68 15.29
N ASN A 57 -20.77 4.97 15.13
CA ASN A 57 -21.03 5.92 16.22
C ASN A 57 -22.07 5.35 17.20
N ASN A 58 -21.63 4.72 18.29
CA ASN A 58 -22.42 4.66 19.52
C ASN A 58 -22.27 6.02 20.17
N SER A 59 -23.04 6.98 19.65
CA SER A 59 -23.37 8.18 20.40
C SER A 59 -24.04 7.74 21.70
N ILE A 60 -23.44 8.19 22.81
CA ILE A 60 -23.96 8.13 24.17
C ILE A 60 -25.41 8.63 24.21
#